data_AF-A0A1E3BNH4-F1
#
_entry.id   AF-A0A1E3BNH4-F1
#
_cell.length_a   1.000
_cell.length_b   1.000
_cell.length_c   1.000
_cell.angle_alpha   90.00
_cell.angle_beta   90.00
_cell.angle_gamma   90.00
#
_symmetry.space_group_name_H-M   'P 1'
#
loop_
_entity.id
_entity.type
_entity.pdbx_description
1 polymer ?
#
loop_
_entity_poly.entity_id
_entity_poly.type
_entity_poly.pdbx_seq_one_letter_code
_entity_poly.pdbx_strand_id
1 'polypeptide(L)'
;MAKQNRGELRLIHVLCEDDEFCAQLLNQIKRHLEAVSPNWRETHYMSTLLTLVLRACTLGSRRSVREASIAVQENLYTNPSNLSTLLKGMLIRDLALAVSFKDELRQPVETCTQSIAAAITNVWPEAAGSYGQWSFLSSEIWWLTFETRETTYMPRQRVHFHLLEGCLLIDYQPIGRLPRDMQESPIVQELFQNQVLSAYPSAMPGMTYAITHLREGHQVHAERIDGEVVVRARIHQVLLEFVERSVFRGPVEADLSGTLIDDYVHWLNLDNGHLEFRKRLRKWGFGSPDSWILNFPARRAHRQEVSLVNPLCPLSREVTKVF
;
A
#
# COMPACT_ATOMS: atom_id res chain seq x y z
N MET A 1 -6.71 43.10 38.30
CA MET A 1 -7.45 43.57 37.11
C MET A 1 -6.89 42.87 35.90
N ALA A 2 -7.70 42.01 35.29
CA ALA A 2 -7.40 41.31 34.06
C ALA A 2 -7.72 42.19 32.84
N LYS A 3 -6.95 42.03 31.76
CA LYS A 3 -7.49 42.09 30.40
C LYS A 3 -6.63 41.19 29.50
N GLN A 4 -7.11 39.96 29.35
CA GLN A 4 -6.65 38.98 28.37
C GLN A 4 -7.61 39.07 27.18
N ASN A 5 -7.08 39.48 26.02
CA ASN A 5 -7.83 39.55 24.76
C ASN A 5 -8.19 38.13 24.30
N ARG A 6 -9.48 37.78 24.37
CA ARG A 6 -10.00 36.41 24.16
C ARG A 6 -11.24 36.38 23.23
N GLY A 7 -11.29 37.31 22.27
CA GLY A 7 -12.51 37.65 21.52
C GLY A 7 -12.67 37.03 20.11
N GLU A 8 -11.61 36.87 19.32
CA GLU A 8 -11.78 36.57 17.88
C GLU A 8 -11.75 35.09 17.49
N LEU A 9 -11.35 34.19 18.40
CA LEU A 9 -11.19 32.76 18.09
C LEU A 9 -12.50 31.95 18.18
N ARG A 10 -13.63 32.51 18.64
CA ARG A 10 -14.73 31.67 19.16
C ARG A 10 -15.70 31.08 18.12
N LEU A 11 -15.95 31.73 16.98
CA LEU A 11 -17.06 31.28 16.11
C LEU A 11 -16.73 30.01 15.29
N ILE A 12 -15.50 29.91 14.82
CA ILE A 12 -15.04 28.78 13.99
C ILE A 12 -14.75 27.55 14.85
N HIS A 13 -14.27 27.73 16.09
CA HIS A 13 -14.12 26.62 17.04
C HIS A 13 -15.48 26.05 17.49
N VAL A 14 -16.53 26.88 17.64
CA VAL A 14 -17.88 26.44 18.02
C VAL A 14 -18.58 25.63 16.91
N LEU A 15 -18.37 25.98 15.65
CA LEU A 15 -18.91 25.23 14.49
C LEU A 15 -18.23 23.87 14.27
N CYS A 16 -17.07 23.64 14.87
CA CYS A 16 -16.29 22.42 14.68
C CYS A 16 -16.28 21.50 15.91
N GLU A 17 -16.95 21.90 16.98
CA GLU A 17 -17.45 20.98 18.00
C GLU A 17 -18.74 20.26 17.54
N ASP A 18 -19.29 20.63 16.38
CA ASP A 18 -20.41 19.93 15.73
C ASP A 18 -19.91 18.71 14.95
N ASP A 19 -20.20 17.53 15.50
CA ASP A 19 -19.80 16.23 14.95
C ASP A 19 -20.41 15.94 13.58
N GLU A 20 -21.62 16.45 13.28
CA GLU A 20 -22.30 16.21 12.00
C GLU A 20 -21.64 17.04 10.89
N PHE A 21 -21.26 18.28 11.20
CA PHE A 21 -20.49 19.14 10.30
C PHE A 21 -19.10 18.55 9.99
N CYS A 22 -18.39 18.07 11.02
CA CYS A 22 -17.08 17.43 10.85
C CYS A 22 -17.17 16.15 9.99
N ALA A 23 -18.20 15.33 10.19
CA ALA A 23 -18.42 14.12 9.40
C ALA A 23 -18.71 14.43 7.92
N GLN A 24 -19.49 15.47 7.64
CA GLN A 24 -19.77 15.91 6.27
C GLN A 24 -18.53 16.49 5.58
N LEU A 25 -17.73 17.27 6.30
CA LEU A 25 -16.47 17.83 5.80
C LEU A 25 -15.45 16.73 5.47
N LEU A 26 -15.33 15.71 6.31
CA LEU A 26 -14.46 14.56 6.06
C LEU A 26 -14.92 13.74 4.86
N ASN A 27 -16.22 13.53 4.69
CA ASN A 27 -16.77 12.87 3.50
C ASN A 27 -16.50 13.65 2.20
N GLN A 28 -16.55 14.98 2.26
CA GLN A 28 -16.18 15.85 1.12
C GLN A 28 -14.69 15.73 0.77
N ILE A 29 -13.80 15.75 1.77
CA ILE A 29 -12.35 15.56 1.56
C ILE A 29 -12.07 14.18 0.96
N LYS A 30 -12.71 13.13 1.46
CA LYS A 30 -12.54 11.75 1.00
C LYS A 30 -12.99 11.57 -0.46
N ARG A 31 -14.17 12.11 -0.81
CA ARG A 31 -14.68 12.14 -2.20
C ARG A 31 -13.75 12.89 -3.16
N HIS A 32 -13.14 13.99 -2.69
CA HIS A 32 -12.19 14.75 -3.50
C HIS A 32 -10.84 14.05 -3.65
N LEU A 33 -10.34 13.35 -2.64
CA LEU A 33 -9.14 12.50 -2.75
C LEU A 33 -9.35 11.35 -3.73
N GLU A 34 -10.53 10.71 -3.70
CA GLU A 34 -10.92 9.65 -4.64
C GLU A 34 -11.02 10.16 -6.08
N ALA A 35 -11.52 11.38 -6.28
CA ALA A 35 -11.61 12.02 -7.61
C ALA A 35 -10.25 12.48 -8.16
N VAL A 36 -9.25 12.73 -7.30
CA VAL A 36 -7.93 13.27 -7.67
C VAL A 36 -6.85 12.18 -7.80
N SER A 37 -7.11 10.98 -7.27
CA SER A 37 -6.31 9.75 -7.47
C SER A 37 -5.75 9.59 -8.91
N PRO A 38 -6.47 9.94 -10.00
CA PRO A 38 -5.96 9.81 -11.35
C PRO A 38 -5.02 10.95 -11.84
N ASN A 39 -5.08 12.16 -11.27
CA ASN A 39 -4.48 13.38 -11.87
C ASN A 39 -3.81 14.32 -10.84
N TRP A 40 -2.90 13.77 -10.04
CA TRP A 40 -2.13 14.46 -8.96
C TRP A 40 -1.20 15.62 -9.40
N ARG A 41 -1.17 16.00 -10.69
CA ARG A 41 -0.18 16.95 -11.24
C ARG A 41 -0.55 18.44 -11.14
N GLU A 42 -1.76 18.79 -10.68
CA GLU A 42 -2.15 20.20 -10.58
C GLU A 42 -1.76 20.83 -9.23
N THR A 43 -0.68 21.63 -9.26
CA THR A 43 -0.03 22.26 -8.11
C THR A 43 -0.94 23.20 -7.31
N HIS A 44 -1.97 23.78 -7.92
CA HIS A 44 -2.94 24.65 -7.23
C HIS A 44 -4.04 23.88 -6.49
N TYR A 45 -4.39 22.68 -6.95
CA TYR A 45 -5.41 21.84 -6.31
C TYR A 45 -4.89 21.15 -5.05
N MET A 46 -3.61 20.75 -5.05
CA MET A 46 -2.90 20.26 -3.86
C MET A 46 -2.86 21.30 -2.74
N SER A 47 -2.72 22.59 -3.07
CA SER A 47 -2.73 23.68 -2.07
C SER A 47 -4.08 23.81 -1.36
N THR A 48 -5.18 23.57 -2.08
CA THR A 48 -6.55 23.61 -1.53
C THR A 48 -6.83 22.37 -0.67
N LEU A 49 -6.40 21.18 -1.11
CA LEU A 49 -6.47 19.95 -0.33
C LEU A 49 -5.64 20.06 0.96
N LEU A 50 -4.42 20.58 0.88
CA LEU A 50 -3.56 20.85 2.04
C LEU A 50 -4.24 21.82 3.01
N THR A 51 -4.87 22.88 2.51
CA THR A 51 -5.58 23.87 3.34
C THR A 51 -6.83 23.30 4.01
N LEU A 52 -7.59 22.43 3.32
CA LEU A 52 -8.78 21.77 3.88
C LEU A 52 -8.41 20.70 4.90
N VAL A 53 -7.38 19.93 4.62
CA VAL A 53 -6.77 18.97 5.53
C VAL A 53 -6.25 19.67 6.78
N LEU A 54 -5.54 20.80 6.63
CA LEU A 54 -5.03 21.56 7.76
C LEU A 54 -6.12 22.29 8.55
N ARG A 55 -7.23 22.70 7.92
CA ARG A 55 -8.41 23.19 8.63
C ARG A 55 -9.09 22.08 9.44
N ALA A 56 -9.18 20.87 8.89
CA ALA A 56 -9.61 19.69 9.64
C ALA A 56 -8.61 19.33 10.76
N CYS A 57 -7.30 19.58 10.59
CA CYS A 57 -6.29 19.45 11.65
C CYS A 57 -6.48 20.46 12.79
N THR A 58 -6.93 21.68 12.48
CA THR A 58 -7.17 22.73 13.49
C THR A 58 -8.52 22.64 14.19
N LEU A 59 -9.47 21.86 13.64
CA LEU A 59 -10.88 21.96 14.03
C LEU A 59 -11.61 20.61 14.14
N GLY A 60 -11.08 19.51 13.60
CA GLY A 60 -11.76 18.21 13.55
C GLY A 60 -11.22 17.18 14.54
N SER A 61 -12.03 16.14 14.78
CA SER A 61 -11.75 14.99 15.65
C SER A 61 -10.36 14.34 15.42
N ARG A 62 -9.71 13.97 16.55
CA ARG A 62 -8.30 13.56 16.75
C ARG A 62 -7.73 12.47 15.80
N ARG A 63 -8.54 11.77 15.01
CA ARG A 63 -8.09 10.72 14.05
C ARG A 63 -7.67 11.28 12.71
N SER A 64 -8.46 12.17 12.11
CA SER A 64 -8.26 12.70 10.76
C SER A 64 -7.00 13.57 10.66
N VAL A 65 -6.63 14.21 11.77
CA VAL A 65 -5.43 15.06 11.92
C VAL A 65 -4.13 14.28 11.78
N ARG A 66 -4.13 13.02 12.25
CA ARG A 66 -2.94 12.15 12.26
C ARG A 66 -2.67 11.56 10.88
N GLU A 67 -3.71 11.12 10.20
CA GLU A 67 -3.64 10.57 8.83
C GLU A 67 -3.17 11.64 7.82
N ALA A 68 -3.65 12.87 8.02
CA ALA A 68 -3.27 14.04 7.25
C ALA A 68 -1.78 14.40 7.35
N SER A 69 -1.21 14.45 8.56
CA SER A 69 0.19 14.84 8.76
C SER A 69 1.17 13.83 8.15
N ILE A 70 0.88 12.53 8.31
CA ILE A 70 1.63 11.44 7.70
C ILE A 70 1.65 11.59 6.17
N ALA A 71 0.48 11.78 5.55
CA ALA A 71 0.37 11.97 4.11
C ALA A 71 1.08 13.25 3.60
N VAL A 72 1.12 14.33 4.39
CA VAL A 72 1.81 15.58 4.01
C VAL A 72 3.33 15.41 4.06
N GLN A 73 3.88 14.79 5.10
CA GLN A 73 5.32 14.53 5.21
C GLN A 73 5.81 13.56 4.14
N GLU A 74 5.02 12.53 3.84
CA GLU A 74 5.32 11.56 2.79
C GLU A 74 5.37 12.19 1.39
N ASN A 75 4.73 13.34 1.18
CA ASN A 75 4.72 14.05 -0.11
C ASN A 75 5.71 15.23 -0.18
N LEU A 76 6.41 15.55 0.92
CA LEU A 76 7.42 16.61 0.96
C LEU A 76 8.78 16.11 0.43
N TYR A 77 8.85 15.78 -0.86
CA TYR A 77 10.11 15.48 -1.55
C TYR A 77 10.90 16.72 -2.00
N THR A 78 10.49 17.92 -1.56
CA THR A 78 11.05 19.18 -2.05
C THR A 78 11.95 19.80 -1.00
N ASN A 79 13.14 20.24 -1.40
CA ASN A 79 14.03 21.01 -0.52
C ASN A 79 13.23 22.15 0.14
N PRO A 80 13.23 22.28 1.49
CA PRO A 80 12.45 23.28 2.21
C PRO A 80 12.65 24.72 1.69
N SER A 81 13.80 25.01 1.10
CA SER A 81 14.09 26.31 0.47
C SER A 81 13.16 26.60 -0.72
N ASN A 82 12.71 25.58 -1.45
CA ASN A 82 11.88 25.68 -2.65
C ASN A 82 10.37 25.77 -2.33
N LEU A 83 9.99 25.64 -1.06
CA LEU A 83 8.61 25.80 -0.63
C LEU A 83 8.21 27.28 -0.69
N SER A 84 6.95 27.52 -1.08
CA SER A 84 6.37 28.87 -1.04
C SER A 84 6.34 29.39 0.39
N THR A 85 6.35 30.72 0.56
CA THR A 85 6.29 31.37 1.87
C THR A 85 5.06 30.93 2.68
N LEU A 86 3.95 30.67 1.99
CA LEU A 86 2.73 30.15 2.58
C LEU A 86 2.95 28.75 3.20
N LEU A 87 3.55 27.82 2.44
CA LEU A 87 3.85 26.46 2.89
C LEU A 87 4.85 26.44 4.04
N LYS A 88 5.89 27.28 3.98
CA LYS A 88 6.85 27.47 5.08
C LYS A 88 6.14 27.93 6.35
N GLY A 89 5.28 28.94 6.26
CA GLY A 89 4.50 29.43 7.40
C GLY A 89 3.53 28.39 7.97
N MET A 90 3.00 27.49 7.12
CA MET A 90 2.14 26.38 7.54
C MET A 90 2.93 25.30 8.28
N LEU A 91 4.09 24.87 7.76
CA LEU A 91 4.99 23.92 8.44
C LEU A 91 5.50 24.44 9.79
N ILE A 92 5.86 25.73 9.87
CA ILE A 92 6.31 26.34 11.13
C ILE A 92 5.19 26.29 12.18
N ARG A 93 3.95 26.58 11.79
CA ARG A 93 2.80 26.51 12.71
C ARG A 93 2.48 25.08 13.14
N ASP A 94 2.58 24.12 12.23
CA ASP A 94 2.40 22.70 12.52
C ASP A 94 3.44 22.20 13.54
N LEU A 95 4.73 22.50 13.30
CA LEU A 95 5.81 22.19 14.22
C LEU A 95 5.62 22.88 15.58
N ALA A 96 5.22 24.15 15.60
CA ALA A 96 4.95 24.88 16.84
C ALA A 96 3.79 24.27 17.64
N LEU A 97 2.74 23.81 16.95
CA LEU A 97 1.63 23.10 17.58
C LEU A 97 2.06 21.74 18.12
N ALA A 98 2.78 20.93 17.34
CA ALA A 98 3.30 19.64 17.78
C ALA A 98 4.17 19.79 19.04
N VAL A 99 5.02 20.82 19.10
CA VAL A 99 5.81 21.16 20.28
C VAL A 99 4.92 21.59 21.47
N SER A 100 3.83 22.31 21.23
CA SER A 100 2.91 22.73 22.30
C SER A 100 2.14 21.57 22.94
N PHE A 101 1.91 20.48 22.20
CA PHE A 101 1.23 19.26 22.69
C PHE A 101 2.18 18.22 23.28
N LYS A 102 3.47 18.53 23.36
CA LYS A 102 4.53 17.61 23.79
C LYS A 102 4.22 16.95 25.14
N ASP A 103 3.84 17.71 26.14
CA ASP A 103 3.62 17.18 27.49
C ASP A 103 2.35 16.32 27.60
N GLU A 104 1.34 16.62 26.79
CA GLU A 104 0.07 15.87 26.71
C GLU A 104 0.23 14.54 25.96
N LEU A 105 1.08 14.50 24.93
CA LEU A 105 1.42 13.29 24.17
C LEU A 105 2.28 12.29 24.95
N ARG A 106 2.85 12.70 26.10
CA ARG A 106 3.68 11.86 26.97
C ARG A 106 2.86 11.07 28.01
N GLN A 107 1.65 11.51 28.31
CA GLN A 107 0.69 10.82 29.18
C GLN A 107 0.21 9.51 28.51
N PRO A 108 -0.12 8.46 29.27
CA PRO A 108 0.29 7.07 29.01
C PRO A 108 -0.03 6.58 27.59
N VAL A 109 1.04 6.26 26.88
CA VAL A 109 1.06 5.67 25.53
C VAL A 109 0.23 4.40 25.42
N GLU A 110 -0.02 3.69 26.52
CA GLU A 110 -0.89 2.51 26.56
C GLU A 110 -2.29 2.79 25.96
N THR A 111 -2.88 3.95 26.25
CA THR A 111 -4.20 4.32 25.70
C THR A 111 -4.11 4.81 24.24
N CYS A 112 -2.93 5.31 23.81
CA CYS A 112 -2.73 5.88 22.48
C CYS A 112 -2.30 4.86 21.42
N THR A 113 -1.71 3.73 21.83
CA THR A 113 -1.20 2.67 20.93
C THR A 113 -2.25 2.16 19.96
N GLN A 114 -3.50 2.00 20.38
CA GLN A 114 -4.58 1.58 19.48
C GLN A 114 -4.85 2.60 18.37
N SER A 115 -4.81 3.89 18.71
CA SER A 115 -5.02 4.96 17.73
C SER A 115 -3.83 5.11 16.78
N ILE A 116 -2.61 4.88 17.27
CA ILE A 116 -1.39 4.89 16.46
C ILE A 116 -1.37 3.65 15.54
N ALA A 117 -1.69 2.47 16.07
CA ALA A 117 -1.83 1.24 15.30
C ALA A 117 -2.90 1.40 14.21
N ALA A 118 -4.02 2.05 14.49
CA ALA A 118 -5.04 2.36 13.48
C ALA A 118 -4.49 3.28 12.38
N ALA A 119 -3.76 4.34 12.75
CA ALA A 119 -3.13 5.24 11.78
C ALA A 119 -2.08 4.53 10.91
N ILE A 120 -1.21 3.72 11.52
CA ILE A 120 -0.25 2.90 10.79
C ILE A 120 -0.97 1.91 9.89
N THR A 121 -2.06 1.26 10.35
CA THR A 121 -2.83 0.31 9.53
C THR A 121 -3.46 0.98 8.31
N ASN A 122 -3.84 2.25 8.39
CA ASN A 122 -4.42 2.96 7.25
C ASN A 122 -3.38 3.26 6.16
N VAL A 123 -2.14 3.54 6.57
CA VAL A 123 -1.04 3.88 5.65
C VAL A 123 -0.34 2.61 5.17
N TRP A 124 -0.08 1.68 6.08
CA TRP A 124 0.55 0.37 5.89
C TRP A 124 -0.40 -0.76 6.34
N PRO A 125 -1.43 -1.09 5.53
CA PRO A 125 -2.40 -2.13 5.85
C PRO A 125 -1.80 -3.51 6.12
N GLU A 126 -0.61 -3.77 5.60
CA GLU A 126 0.11 -5.03 5.78
C GLU A 126 0.50 -5.30 7.23
N ALA A 127 0.61 -4.26 8.06
CA ALA A 127 0.85 -4.39 9.49
C ALA A 127 -0.40 -4.68 10.33
N ALA A 128 -1.58 -4.71 9.72
CA ALA A 128 -2.83 -4.99 10.42
C ALA A 128 -2.75 -6.31 11.19
N GLY A 129 -2.84 -6.23 12.53
CA GLY A 129 -2.80 -7.40 13.40
C GLY A 129 -1.40 -8.01 13.61
N SER A 130 -0.35 -7.46 13.00
CA SER A 130 1.04 -7.90 13.22
C SER A 130 1.77 -7.07 14.28
N TYR A 131 1.12 -6.11 14.94
CA TYR A 131 1.75 -5.30 15.97
C TYR A 131 2.27 -6.16 17.14
N GLY A 132 3.55 -6.00 17.47
CA GLY A 132 4.16 -6.51 18.68
C GLY A 132 3.95 -5.58 19.88
N GLN A 133 4.82 -5.71 20.88
CA GLN A 133 4.79 -4.83 22.04
C GLN A 133 5.42 -3.48 21.71
N TRP A 134 4.72 -2.41 22.07
CA TRP A 134 5.15 -1.04 21.87
C TRP A 134 6.06 -0.58 23.00
N SER A 135 7.11 0.17 22.66
CA SER A 135 7.99 0.82 23.63
C SER A 135 8.53 2.12 23.05
N PHE A 136 8.98 3.02 23.93
CA PHE A 136 9.80 4.15 23.51
C PHE A 136 11.24 3.73 23.33
N LEU A 137 11.90 4.24 22.29
CA LEU A 137 13.33 3.99 22.08
C LEU A 137 14.17 4.60 23.22
N SER A 138 13.76 5.75 23.75
CA SER A 138 14.28 6.34 24.98
C SER A 138 13.27 7.31 25.60
N SER A 139 13.51 7.72 26.84
CA SER A 139 12.69 8.72 27.53
C SER A 139 12.81 10.12 26.93
N GLU A 140 13.85 10.42 26.15
CA GLU A 140 14.12 11.77 25.65
C GLU A 140 13.71 11.98 24.19
N ILE A 141 13.48 10.88 23.45
CA ILE A 141 13.24 10.92 22.01
C ILE A 141 11.83 10.38 21.70
N TRP A 142 11.11 11.06 20.81
CA TRP A 142 9.70 10.82 20.47
C TRP A 142 9.46 9.63 19.53
N TRP A 143 10.41 8.70 19.46
CA TRP A 143 10.30 7.50 18.66
C TRP A 143 9.64 6.38 19.48
N LEU A 144 8.46 5.97 19.02
CA LEU A 144 7.88 4.68 19.38
C LEU A 144 8.46 3.60 18.48
N THR A 145 8.61 2.41 19.04
CA THR A 145 9.07 1.24 18.30
C THR A 145 8.35 -0.02 18.73
N PHE A 146 8.16 -0.92 17.77
CA PHE A 146 7.70 -2.29 17.98
C PHE A 146 8.33 -3.20 16.92
N GLU A 147 8.32 -4.50 17.19
CA GLU A 147 8.61 -5.52 16.18
C GLU A 147 7.29 -6.11 15.66
N THR A 148 7.19 -6.33 14.36
CA THR A 148 6.07 -7.08 13.81
C THR A 148 6.10 -8.54 14.29
N ARG A 149 4.94 -9.19 14.31
CA ARG A 149 4.82 -10.62 14.53
C ARG A 149 5.37 -11.38 13.33
N GLU A 150 6.12 -12.43 13.63
CA GLU A 150 6.61 -13.36 12.63
C GLU A 150 5.47 -14.19 12.04
N THR A 151 5.57 -14.48 10.75
CA THR A 151 4.65 -15.36 10.01
C THR A 151 5.46 -16.35 9.18
N THR A 152 4.80 -17.36 8.60
CA THR A 152 5.43 -18.37 7.73
C THR A 152 6.34 -17.78 6.65
N TYR A 153 5.95 -16.65 6.05
CA TYR A 153 6.65 -16.04 4.92
C TYR A 153 7.36 -14.72 5.26
N MET A 154 7.10 -14.16 6.44
CA MET A 154 7.63 -12.85 6.83
C MET A 154 8.27 -12.93 8.22
N PRO A 155 9.60 -12.76 8.34
CA PRO A 155 10.26 -12.55 9.62
C PRO A 155 9.81 -11.23 10.26
N ARG A 156 10.24 -11.02 11.50
CA ARG A 156 9.97 -9.78 12.23
C ARG A 156 10.68 -8.60 11.55
N GLN A 157 9.98 -7.48 11.44
CA GLN A 157 10.53 -6.19 11.03
C GLN A 157 10.48 -5.20 12.19
N ARG A 158 11.46 -4.31 12.24
CA ARG A 158 11.52 -3.20 13.18
C ARG A 158 10.70 -2.05 12.63
N VAL A 159 9.78 -1.52 13.44
CA VAL A 159 8.99 -0.35 13.06
C VAL A 159 9.31 0.77 14.02
N HIS A 160 9.52 1.97 13.47
CA HIS A 160 9.70 3.20 14.23
C HIS A 160 8.67 4.23 13.79
N PHE A 161 8.00 4.84 14.76
CA PHE A 161 7.04 5.90 14.51
C PHE A 161 7.39 7.11 15.37
N HIS A 162 7.65 8.26 14.73
CA HIS A 162 7.93 9.49 15.43
C HIS A 162 6.62 10.16 15.84
N LEU A 163 6.34 10.27 17.14
CA LEU A 163 5.06 10.77 17.64
C LEU A 163 4.74 12.23 17.28
N LEU A 164 5.74 13.10 17.29
CA LEU A 164 5.53 14.53 16.99
C LEU A 164 5.52 14.80 15.48
N GLU A 165 6.50 14.27 14.76
CA GLU A 165 6.62 14.47 13.33
C GLU A 165 5.58 13.63 12.56
N GLY A 166 5.25 12.42 12.99
CA GLY A 166 4.42 11.49 12.22
C GLY A 166 5.23 10.64 11.23
N CYS A 167 6.56 10.68 11.31
CA CYS A 167 7.44 9.90 10.45
C CYS A 167 7.33 8.40 10.76
N LEU A 168 7.10 7.59 9.74
CA LEU A 168 7.06 6.13 9.81
C LEU A 168 8.29 5.54 9.11
N LEU A 169 9.07 4.74 9.83
CA LEU A 169 10.20 3.99 9.30
C LEU A 169 9.99 2.49 9.54
N ILE A 170 10.29 1.69 8.53
CA ILE A 170 10.30 0.23 8.60
C ILE A 170 11.74 -0.19 8.31
N ASP A 171 12.34 -0.99 9.19
CA ASP A 171 13.76 -1.36 9.14
C ASP A 171 14.68 -0.17 8.84
N TYR A 172 14.41 0.95 9.52
CA TYR A 172 15.11 2.23 9.42
C TYR A 172 14.98 2.98 8.08
N GLN A 173 14.11 2.52 7.17
CA GLN A 173 13.85 3.21 5.90
C GLN A 173 12.44 3.81 5.87
N PRO A 174 12.28 5.01 5.30
CA PRO A 174 10.97 5.61 5.11
C PRO A 174 10.21 4.95 3.96
N ILE A 175 8.92 5.24 3.88
CA ILE A 175 8.13 4.95 2.69
C ILE A 175 8.72 5.72 1.51
N GLY A 176 8.95 5.03 0.41
CA GLY A 176 9.49 5.61 -0.80
C GLY A 176 8.62 5.34 -2.01
N ARG A 177 9.05 5.85 -3.16
CA ARG A 177 8.56 5.38 -4.46
C ARG A 177 9.29 4.11 -4.85
N LEU A 178 8.57 3.20 -5.52
CA LEU A 178 9.23 2.09 -6.20
C LEU A 178 10.23 2.67 -7.22
N PRO A 179 11.47 2.14 -7.31
CA PRO A 179 12.46 2.60 -8.27
C PRO A 179 11.90 2.63 -9.70
N ARG A 180 12.25 3.68 -10.45
CA ARG A 180 11.69 3.96 -11.77
C ARG A 180 11.90 2.82 -12.76
N ASP A 181 13.09 2.24 -12.75
CA ASP A 181 13.47 1.10 -13.59
C ASP A 181 12.62 -0.16 -13.29
N MET A 182 12.24 -0.37 -12.03
CA MET A 182 11.31 -1.45 -11.67
C MET A 182 9.88 -1.10 -12.08
N GLN A 183 9.49 0.15 -11.88
CA GLN A 183 8.17 0.64 -12.24
C GLN A 183 7.91 0.54 -13.76
N GLU A 184 8.93 0.78 -14.58
CA GLU A 184 8.86 0.67 -16.05
C GLU A 184 8.94 -0.78 -16.56
N SER A 185 9.14 -1.76 -15.68
CA SER A 185 9.22 -3.18 -16.09
C SER A 185 7.89 -3.72 -16.63
N PRO A 186 7.90 -4.63 -17.61
CA PRO A 186 6.68 -5.20 -18.20
C PRO A 186 5.73 -5.83 -17.17
N ILE A 187 6.29 -6.55 -16.20
CA ILE A 187 5.55 -7.23 -15.13
C ILE A 187 4.79 -6.26 -14.22
N VAL A 188 5.44 -5.17 -13.80
CA VAL A 188 4.80 -4.13 -12.97
C VAL A 188 3.76 -3.39 -13.80
N GLN A 189 4.04 -3.11 -15.06
CA GLN A 189 3.09 -2.44 -15.95
C GLN A 189 1.83 -3.27 -16.20
N GLU A 190 1.97 -4.58 -16.39
CA GLU A 190 0.83 -5.49 -16.53
C GLU A 190 -0.03 -5.55 -15.26
N LEU A 191 0.61 -5.65 -14.09
CA LEU A 191 -0.09 -5.77 -12.82
C LEU A 191 -0.76 -4.47 -12.37
N PHE A 192 -0.12 -3.32 -12.60
CA PHE A 192 -0.50 -2.04 -12.00
C PHE A 192 -0.89 -0.92 -12.97
N GLN A 193 -0.88 -1.16 -14.29
CA GLN A 193 -1.41 -0.23 -15.31
C GLN A 193 -0.86 1.21 -15.22
N ASN A 194 0.46 1.39 -15.30
CA ASN A 194 1.13 2.71 -15.24
C ASN A 194 0.91 3.52 -13.94
N GLN A 195 0.40 2.92 -12.87
CA GLN A 195 0.30 3.60 -11.58
C GLN A 195 1.69 3.93 -11.01
N VAL A 196 1.79 5.08 -10.34
CA VAL A 196 2.95 5.40 -9.50
C VAL A 196 2.81 4.66 -8.19
N LEU A 197 3.72 3.72 -7.97
CA LEU A 197 3.71 2.84 -6.82
C LEU A 197 4.64 3.38 -5.74
N SER A 198 4.11 3.45 -4.52
CA SER A 198 4.92 3.60 -3.32
C SER A 198 5.28 2.22 -2.80
N ALA A 199 6.41 2.14 -2.08
CA ALA A 199 6.89 0.89 -1.49
C ALA A 199 7.61 1.12 -0.16
N TYR A 200 7.55 0.08 0.68
CA TYR A 200 8.31 -0.07 1.92
C TYR A 200 9.40 -1.12 1.74
N PRO A 201 10.35 -1.24 2.68
CA PRO A 201 11.18 -2.43 2.82
C PRO A 201 10.33 -3.66 3.07
N SER A 202 10.59 -4.71 2.32
CA SER A 202 9.90 -6.00 2.46
C SER A 202 10.59 -6.89 3.50
N ALA A 203 9.79 -7.49 4.40
CA ALA A 203 10.25 -8.58 5.27
C ALA A 203 10.54 -9.86 4.48
N MET A 204 9.83 -10.07 3.37
CA MET A 204 9.80 -11.34 2.65
C MET A 204 11.21 -11.72 2.16
N PRO A 205 11.72 -12.92 2.50
CA PRO A 205 13.03 -13.36 2.05
C PRO A 205 13.17 -13.30 0.53
N GLY A 206 14.26 -12.68 0.06
CA GLY A 206 14.53 -12.49 -1.37
C GLY A 206 13.71 -11.38 -2.02
N MET A 207 13.10 -10.48 -1.24
CA MET A 207 12.37 -9.32 -1.74
C MET A 207 12.76 -8.05 -0.99
N THR A 208 13.10 -6.99 -1.73
CA THR A 208 13.50 -5.69 -1.19
C THR A 208 12.29 -4.79 -0.97
N TYR A 209 11.32 -4.80 -1.87
CA TYR A 209 10.20 -3.86 -1.84
C TYR A 209 8.87 -4.55 -1.54
N ALA A 210 8.08 -3.97 -0.64
CA ALA A 210 6.67 -4.27 -0.45
C ALA A 210 5.85 -3.09 -0.96
N ILE A 211 5.04 -3.31 -1.99
CA ILE A 211 4.21 -2.27 -2.61
C ILE A 211 3.09 -1.89 -1.64
N THR A 212 2.83 -0.59 -1.49
CA THR A 212 1.83 -0.10 -0.53
C THR A 212 0.40 -0.45 -0.95
N HIS A 213 -0.44 -0.69 0.05
CA HIS A 213 -1.85 -1.05 -0.06
C HIS A 213 -2.10 -2.41 -0.72
N LEU A 214 -3.05 -3.14 -0.14
CA LEU A 214 -3.47 -4.43 -0.66
C LEU A 214 -4.11 -4.30 -2.06
N ARG A 215 -3.83 -5.28 -2.92
CA ARG A 215 -4.50 -5.44 -4.22
C ARG A 215 -5.49 -6.59 -4.16
N GLU A 216 -6.78 -6.27 -4.01
CA GLU A 216 -7.84 -7.27 -3.76
C GLU A 216 -7.44 -8.25 -2.64
N GLY A 217 -6.88 -7.72 -1.54
CA GLY A 217 -6.41 -8.50 -0.38
C GLY A 217 -4.98 -9.06 -0.48
N HIS A 218 -4.30 -8.91 -1.63
CA HIS A 218 -2.92 -9.38 -1.81
C HIS A 218 -1.92 -8.36 -1.29
N GLN A 219 -0.95 -8.82 -0.51
CA GLN A 219 0.29 -8.10 -0.24
C GLN A 219 1.25 -8.37 -1.39
N VAL A 220 1.81 -7.33 -1.99
CA VAL A 220 2.66 -7.50 -3.19
C VAL A 220 4.09 -7.06 -2.89
N HIS A 221 5.03 -7.90 -3.27
CA HIS A 221 6.46 -7.74 -3.05
C HIS A 221 7.18 -7.78 -4.39
N ALA A 222 8.26 -7.01 -4.51
CA ALA A 222 9.03 -6.92 -5.73
C ALA A 222 10.54 -6.89 -5.43
N GLU A 223 11.30 -7.51 -6.33
CA GLU A 223 12.76 -7.55 -6.31
C GLU A 223 13.31 -7.44 -7.73
N ARG A 224 14.53 -6.95 -7.88
CA ARG A 224 15.31 -7.14 -9.11
C ARG A 224 16.34 -8.25 -8.90
N ILE A 225 16.15 -9.37 -9.59
CA ILE A 225 17.03 -10.55 -9.55
C ILE A 225 17.66 -10.72 -10.92
N ASP A 226 18.99 -10.68 -11.00
CA ASP A 226 19.75 -10.84 -12.25
C ASP A 226 19.32 -9.92 -13.40
N GLY A 227 18.88 -8.71 -13.06
CA GLY A 227 18.42 -7.71 -14.03
C GLY A 227 16.93 -7.81 -14.37
N GLU A 228 16.23 -8.86 -13.95
CA GLU A 228 14.80 -9.04 -14.16
C GLU A 228 13.98 -8.69 -12.91
N VAL A 229 12.77 -8.17 -13.10
CA VAL A 229 11.89 -7.85 -11.97
C VAL A 229 11.04 -9.07 -11.64
N VAL A 230 11.14 -9.52 -10.40
CA VAL A 230 10.31 -10.59 -9.85
C VAL A 230 9.24 -9.97 -8.97
N VAL A 231 7.98 -10.40 -9.14
CA VAL A 231 6.85 -9.98 -8.31
C VAL A 231 6.25 -11.19 -7.61
N ARG A 232 6.16 -11.12 -6.28
CA ARG A 232 5.45 -12.10 -5.46
C ARG A 232 4.22 -11.46 -4.82
N ALA A 233 3.16 -12.25 -4.70
CA ALA A 233 1.95 -11.85 -4.00
C ALA A 233 1.63 -12.85 -2.90
N ARG A 234 1.34 -12.35 -1.71
CA ARG A 234 0.87 -13.14 -0.58
C ARG A 234 -0.60 -12.84 -0.33
N ILE A 235 -1.40 -13.89 -0.23
CA ILE A 235 -2.80 -13.80 0.20
C ILE A 235 -3.12 -14.93 1.16
N HIS A 236 -3.66 -14.61 2.33
CA HIS A 236 -3.80 -15.56 3.44
C HIS A 236 -2.45 -16.27 3.76
N GLN A 237 -2.40 -17.59 3.62
CA GLN A 237 -1.21 -18.43 3.81
C GLN A 237 -0.73 -19.02 2.49
N VAL A 238 -0.94 -18.31 1.37
CA VAL A 238 -0.51 -18.74 0.04
C VAL A 238 0.47 -17.73 -0.52
N LEU A 239 1.61 -18.23 -0.99
CA LEU A 239 2.61 -17.44 -1.70
C LEU A 239 2.57 -17.72 -3.19
N LEU A 240 2.41 -16.66 -3.97
CA LEU A 240 2.33 -16.69 -5.42
C LEU A 240 3.49 -15.91 -6.03
N GLU A 241 4.04 -16.41 -7.13
CA GLU A 241 4.97 -15.68 -7.99
C GLU A 241 4.32 -15.43 -9.34
N PHE A 242 4.41 -14.20 -9.84
CA PHE A 242 3.86 -13.88 -11.15
C PHE A 242 4.79 -14.41 -12.24
N VAL A 243 4.23 -15.14 -13.20
CA VAL A 243 4.96 -15.69 -14.34
C VAL A 243 4.63 -14.87 -15.58
N GLU A 244 5.65 -14.24 -16.17
CA GLU A 244 5.45 -13.45 -17.39
C GLU A 244 5.01 -14.35 -18.54
N ARG A 245 4.07 -13.85 -19.35
CA ARG A 245 3.53 -14.58 -20.51
C ARG A 245 4.62 -14.97 -21.54
N SER A 246 5.72 -14.22 -21.58
CA SER A 246 6.87 -14.44 -22.46
C SER A 246 7.50 -15.82 -22.22
N VAL A 247 7.45 -16.31 -20.97
CA VAL A 247 7.97 -17.62 -20.56
C VAL A 247 7.32 -18.76 -21.35
N PHE A 248 6.04 -18.62 -21.71
CA PHE A 248 5.30 -19.66 -22.45
C PHE A 248 5.43 -19.55 -23.97
N ARG A 249 6.06 -18.47 -24.46
CA ARG A 249 6.32 -18.25 -25.89
C ARG A 249 7.73 -18.73 -26.21
N GLY A 250 7.89 -20.04 -26.35
CA GLY A 250 9.15 -20.64 -26.78
C GLY A 250 9.58 -20.18 -28.18
N PRO A 251 10.87 -20.33 -28.53
CA PRO A 251 11.43 -19.84 -29.79
C PRO A 251 10.93 -20.60 -31.03
N VAL A 252 10.39 -21.81 -30.86
CA VAL A 252 9.93 -22.69 -31.96
C VAL A 252 8.43 -22.91 -31.86
N GLU A 253 7.93 -23.28 -30.68
CA GLU A 253 6.51 -23.47 -30.40
C GLU A 253 6.19 -22.89 -29.02
N ALA A 254 4.94 -22.46 -28.84
CA ALA A 254 4.43 -22.01 -27.55
C ALA A 254 4.02 -23.21 -26.70
N ASP A 255 4.34 -23.18 -25.41
CA ASP A 255 4.00 -24.27 -24.46
C ASP A 255 2.49 -24.32 -24.16
N LEU A 256 1.79 -23.22 -24.42
CA LEU A 256 0.37 -23.03 -24.15
C LEU A 256 -0.33 -22.41 -25.37
N SER A 257 -1.65 -22.59 -25.46
CA SER A 257 -2.43 -21.94 -26.53
C SER A 257 -2.39 -20.43 -26.40
N GLY A 258 -2.43 -19.72 -27.53
CA GLY A 258 -2.44 -18.24 -27.55
C GLY A 258 -3.53 -17.64 -26.65
N THR A 259 -4.72 -18.25 -26.62
CA THR A 259 -5.81 -17.83 -25.71
C THR A 259 -5.45 -17.92 -24.23
N LEU A 260 -4.75 -18.99 -23.81
CA LEU A 260 -4.31 -19.14 -22.42
C LEU A 260 -3.16 -18.19 -22.09
N ILE A 261 -2.37 -17.76 -23.07
CA ILE A 261 -1.27 -16.80 -22.89
C ILE A 261 -1.78 -15.35 -22.88
N ASP A 262 -2.71 -15.01 -23.76
CA ASP A 262 -3.08 -13.62 -24.07
C ASP A 262 -4.27 -13.10 -23.27
N ASP A 263 -5.22 -13.98 -22.91
CA ASP A 263 -6.43 -13.61 -22.17
C ASP A 263 -6.27 -13.75 -20.65
N TYR A 264 -5.17 -14.36 -20.19
CA TYR A 264 -4.91 -14.68 -18.80
C TYR A 264 -3.58 -14.09 -18.30
N VAL A 265 -3.50 -13.89 -16.99
CA VAL A 265 -2.24 -13.77 -16.25
C VAL A 265 -1.96 -15.08 -15.52
N HIS A 266 -0.69 -15.28 -15.16
CA HIS A 266 -0.21 -16.54 -14.61
C HIS A 266 0.40 -16.32 -13.23
N TRP A 267 -0.13 -17.02 -12.23
CA TRP A 267 0.39 -17.01 -10.87
C TRP A 267 0.81 -18.42 -10.48
N LEU A 268 2.10 -18.61 -10.22
CA LEU A 268 2.63 -19.87 -9.71
C LEU A 268 2.52 -19.87 -8.19
N ASN A 269 1.75 -20.83 -7.66
CA ASN A 269 1.74 -21.11 -6.24
C ASN A 269 3.03 -21.85 -5.85
N LEU A 270 3.85 -21.20 -5.02
CA LEU A 270 5.17 -21.70 -4.63
C LEU A 270 5.09 -22.82 -3.59
N ASP A 271 3.95 -22.99 -2.92
CA ASP A 271 3.76 -24.01 -1.90
C ASP A 271 3.42 -25.38 -2.51
N ASN A 272 2.66 -25.40 -3.61
CA ASN A 272 2.15 -26.63 -4.21
C ASN A 272 2.50 -26.84 -5.70
N GLY A 273 3.14 -25.85 -6.34
CA GLY A 273 3.52 -25.91 -7.76
C GLY A 273 2.34 -25.82 -8.73
N HIS A 274 1.19 -25.27 -8.31
CA HIS A 274 0.05 -25.04 -9.20
C HIS A 274 0.19 -23.69 -9.90
N LEU A 275 0.04 -23.68 -11.21
CA LEU A 275 -0.04 -22.46 -12.00
C LEU A 275 -1.51 -22.11 -12.22
N GLU A 276 -1.91 -20.97 -11.68
CA GLU A 276 -3.25 -20.41 -11.85
C GLU A 276 -3.29 -19.46 -13.04
N PHE A 277 -4.26 -19.71 -13.92
CA PHE A 277 -4.57 -18.87 -15.05
C PHE A 277 -5.76 -18.01 -14.68
N ARG A 278 -5.51 -16.73 -14.38
CA ARG A 278 -6.57 -15.78 -14.00
C ARG A 278 -6.85 -14.86 -15.17
N LYS A 279 -8.13 -14.67 -15.52
CA LYS A 279 -8.50 -13.75 -16.62
C LYS A 279 -7.90 -12.38 -16.36
N ARG A 280 -7.37 -11.69 -17.38
CA ARG A 280 -6.65 -10.40 -17.21
C ARG A 280 -7.48 -9.32 -16.51
N LEU A 281 -8.79 -9.27 -16.76
CA LEU A 281 -9.72 -8.35 -16.09
C LEU A 281 -9.90 -8.64 -14.59
N ARG A 282 -9.60 -9.86 -14.15
CA ARG A 282 -9.67 -10.34 -12.76
C ARG A 282 -8.34 -10.95 -12.33
N LYS A 283 -7.23 -10.31 -12.70
CA LYS A 283 -5.86 -10.81 -12.47
C LYS A 283 -5.51 -11.06 -11.00
N TRP A 284 -6.20 -10.40 -10.07
CA TRP A 284 -6.08 -10.61 -8.63
C TRP A 284 -7.17 -11.52 -8.04
N GLY A 285 -8.05 -12.10 -8.87
CA GLY A 285 -9.17 -12.94 -8.41
C GLY A 285 -8.72 -14.30 -7.88
N PHE A 286 -8.27 -14.35 -6.63
CA PHE A 286 -7.86 -15.57 -5.93
C PHE A 286 -9.03 -16.55 -5.76
N GLY A 287 -8.80 -17.83 -6.06
CA GLY A 287 -9.80 -18.89 -5.87
C GLY A 287 -11.01 -18.83 -6.81
N SER A 288 -10.95 -18.08 -7.91
CA SER A 288 -12.06 -18.00 -8.87
C SER A 288 -12.29 -19.35 -9.56
N PRO A 289 -13.54 -19.87 -9.62
CA PRO A 289 -13.88 -21.12 -10.28
C PRO A 289 -13.74 -21.06 -11.81
N ASP A 290 -13.55 -19.86 -12.38
CA ASP A 290 -13.32 -19.65 -13.81
C ASP A 290 -11.84 -19.78 -14.20
N SER A 291 -10.95 -19.90 -13.22
CA SER A 291 -9.51 -20.00 -13.45
C SER A 291 -9.13 -21.41 -13.88
N TRP A 292 -8.22 -21.51 -14.85
CA TRP A 292 -7.56 -22.79 -15.09
C TRP A 292 -6.47 -23.00 -14.05
N ILE A 293 -6.25 -24.25 -13.66
CA ILE A 293 -5.18 -24.66 -12.76
C ILE A 293 -4.38 -25.74 -13.47
N LEU A 294 -3.12 -25.44 -13.78
CA LEU A 294 -2.13 -26.42 -14.20
C LEU A 294 -1.35 -26.90 -12.97
N ASN A 295 -1.57 -28.14 -12.59
CA ASN A 295 -0.71 -28.82 -11.64
C ASN A 295 0.56 -29.24 -12.38
N PHE A 296 1.66 -28.48 -12.20
CA PHE A 296 2.93 -28.77 -12.87
C PHE A 296 3.47 -30.18 -12.53
N PRO A 297 3.53 -30.60 -11.25
CA PRO A 297 3.97 -31.95 -10.90
C PRO A 297 3.17 -33.06 -11.60
N ALA A 298 1.85 -32.92 -11.66
CA ALA A 298 0.98 -33.93 -12.27
C ALA A 298 0.81 -33.76 -13.79
N ARG A 299 1.32 -32.66 -14.37
CA ARG A 299 1.15 -32.26 -15.77
C ARG A 299 -0.32 -32.29 -16.23
N ARG A 300 -1.22 -31.81 -15.37
CA ARG A 300 -2.66 -31.80 -15.62
C ARG A 300 -3.22 -30.41 -15.43
N ALA A 301 -3.89 -29.90 -16.45
CA ALA A 301 -4.61 -28.64 -16.38
C ALA A 301 -6.12 -28.88 -16.39
N HIS A 302 -6.82 -28.21 -15.48
CA HIS A 302 -8.26 -28.35 -15.32
C HIS A 302 -8.90 -27.03 -14.94
N ARG A 303 -10.20 -26.93 -15.21
CA ARG A 303 -11.10 -25.88 -14.75
C ARG A 303 -12.44 -26.53 -14.47
N GLN A 304 -12.86 -26.52 -13.21
CA GLN A 304 -14.04 -27.26 -12.76
C GLN A 304 -13.95 -28.72 -13.21
N GLU A 305 -14.93 -29.22 -13.95
CA GLU A 305 -14.98 -30.60 -14.45
C GLU A 305 -14.28 -30.80 -15.80
N VAL A 306 -13.75 -29.72 -16.41
CA VAL A 306 -13.12 -29.76 -17.74
C VAL A 306 -11.60 -29.84 -17.59
N SER A 307 -10.96 -30.67 -18.41
CA SER A 307 -9.49 -30.78 -18.48
C SER A 307 -8.95 -30.33 -19.82
N LEU A 308 -7.77 -29.71 -19.84
CA LEU A 308 -7.06 -29.44 -21.09
C LEU A 308 -6.39 -30.72 -21.57
N VAL A 309 -6.42 -30.92 -22.88
CA VAL A 309 -5.67 -31.97 -23.55
C VAL A 309 -4.40 -31.33 -24.12
N ASN A 310 -3.25 -31.98 -23.91
CA ASN A 310 -2.00 -31.54 -24.50
C ASN A 310 -2.14 -31.56 -26.05
N PRO A 311 -1.97 -30.42 -26.75
CA PRO A 311 -2.18 -30.33 -28.19
C PRO A 311 -1.27 -31.28 -29.00
N LEU A 312 -0.13 -31.69 -28.44
CA LEU A 312 0.82 -32.59 -29.07
C LEU A 312 0.48 -34.07 -28.88
N CYS A 313 -0.49 -34.41 -28.02
CA CYS A 313 -0.79 -35.81 -27.74
C CYS A 313 -1.74 -36.43 -28.81
N PRO A 314 -1.73 -37.76 -28.97
CA PRO A 314 -2.61 -38.45 -29.92
C PRO A 314 -4.10 -38.17 -29.68
N LEU A 315 -4.52 -38.04 -28.42
CA LEU A 315 -5.90 -37.72 -28.06
C LEU A 315 -6.32 -36.37 -28.64
N SER A 316 -5.45 -35.37 -28.64
CA SER A 316 -5.77 -34.07 -29.26
C SER A 316 -6.05 -34.25 -30.73
N ARG A 317 -5.24 -35.03 -31.46
CA ARG A 317 -5.46 -35.27 -32.90
C ARG A 317 -6.79 -35.96 -33.21
N GLU A 318 -7.24 -36.85 -32.33
CA GLU A 318 -8.57 -37.47 -32.47
C GLU A 318 -9.69 -36.47 -32.17
N VAL A 319 -9.55 -35.64 -31.14
CA VAL A 319 -10.53 -34.60 -30.81
C VAL A 319 -10.64 -33.55 -31.92
N THR A 320 -9.52 -33.09 -32.50
CA THR A 320 -9.52 -32.10 -33.59
C THR A 320 -10.12 -32.63 -34.90
N LYS A 321 -10.32 -33.94 -35.06
CA LYS A 321 -11.03 -34.48 -36.24
C LYS A 321 -12.55 -34.36 -36.12
N VAL A 322 -13.07 -34.16 -34.91
CA VAL A 322 -14.52 -34.16 -34.61
C VAL A 322 -15.13 -32.76 -34.66
N PHE A 323 -14.32 -31.72 -34.45
CA PHE A 323 -14.71 -30.30 -34.43
C PHE A 323 -14.04 -29.55 -35.58
#